data_AF-X8CTY1-F1
#
_entry.id   AF-X8CTY1-F1
#
_cell.length_a   1.000
_cell.length_b   1.000
_cell.length_c   1.000
_cell.angle_alpha   90.00
_cell.angle_beta   90.00
_cell.angle_gamma   90.00
#
_symmetry.space_group_name_H-M   'P 1'
#
loop_
_entity.id
_entity.type
_entity.pdbx_description
1 polymer ?
#
loop_
_entity_poly.entity_id
_entity_poly.type
_entity_poly.pdbx_seq_one_letter_code
_entity_poly.pdbx_strand_id
1 'polypeptide(L)'
;MIYAEFEPGRALLGTIEFGQPVDEVPMSLAELRESARRVLGVDVPFEEPKGPGPHALRRINGQNTRHAERYRVGRVLLLGDAAHVHSAMGARA
;
A
#
# COMPACT_ATOMS: atom_id res chain seq x y z
N MET A 1 2.79 9.17 6.35
CA MET A 1 3.73 9.26 5.20
C MET A 1 4.80 8.21 5.38
N ILE A 2 5.21 7.56 4.30
CA ILE A 2 6.28 6.56 4.23
C ILE A 2 7.33 7.11 3.27
N TYR A 3 8.58 7.17 3.71
CA TYR A 3 9.74 7.41 2.88
C TYR A 3 10.78 6.32 3.19
N ALA A 4 11.29 5.66 2.17
CA ALA A 4 12.37 4.68 2.31
C ALA A 4 13.29 4.76 1.10
N GLU A 5 14.60 4.69 1.30
CA GLU A 5 15.58 4.67 0.23
C GLU A 5 16.34 3.35 0.30
N PHE A 6 16.12 2.47 -0.70
CA PHE A 6 16.70 1.13 -0.72
C PHE A 6 18.12 1.14 -1.31
N GLU A 7 18.33 2.02 -2.28
CA GLU A 7 19.61 2.31 -2.93
C GLU A 7 19.67 3.82 -3.17
N PRO A 8 20.86 4.45 -3.20
CA PRO A 8 20.99 5.87 -3.50
C PRO A 8 20.24 6.27 -4.77
N GLY A 9 19.30 7.22 -4.65
CA GLY A 9 18.47 7.68 -5.77
C GLY A 9 17.27 6.79 -6.11
N ARG A 10 17.02 5.72 -5.35
CA ARG A 10 15.84 4.85 -5.48
C ARG A 10 15.00 4.89 -4.20
N ALA A 11 14.28 6.00 -4.06
CA ALA A 11 13.33 6.20 -2.98
C ALA A 11 11.95 5.62 -3.30
N LEU A 12 11.31 5.06 -2.27
CA LEU A 12 9.89 4.78 -2.19
C LEU A 12 9.24 5.89 -1.36
N LEU A 13 8.19 6.49 -1.93
CA LEU A 13 7.35 7.48 -1.27
C LEU A 13 5.91 6.96 -1.26
N GLY A 14 5.23 7.07 -0.13
CA GLY A 14 3.84 6.67 0.00
C GLY A 14 3.10 7.42 1.10
N THR A 15 1.78 7.43 1.00
CA THR A 15 0.87 7.99 2.00
C THR A 15 -0.10 6.93 2.46
N ILE A 16 -0.67 7.13 3.65
CA ILE A 16 -1.74 6.30 4.19
C ILE A 16 -2.83 7.26 4.63
N GLU A 17 -4.04 7.04 4.12
CA GLU A 17 -5.26 7.73 4.51
C GLU A 17 -6.28 6.67 4.94
N PHE A 18 -7.03 6.97 6.00
CA PHE A 18 -8.11 6.09 6.48
C PHE A 18 -9.43 6.56 5.89
N GLY A 19 -10.12 5.67 5.17
CA GLY A 19 -11.36 6.00 4.47
C GLY A 19 -11.97 4.79 3.76
N GLN A 20 -13.03 5.05 2.98
CA GLN A 20 -13.63 4.03 2.14
C GLN A 20 -12.67 3.64 1.00
N PRO A 21 -12.65 2.36 0.59
CA PRO A 21 -11.94 1.96 -0.61
C PRO A 21 -12.43 2.74 -1.83
N VAL A 22 -11.51 3.11 -2.71
CA VAL A 22 -11.82 3.74 -4.00
C VAL A 22 -11.71 2.71 -5.13
N ASP A 23 -12.24 3.04 -6.31
CA ASP A 23 -12.22 2.15 -7.47
C ASP A 23 -10.80 1.67 -7.85
N GLU A 24 -10.71 0.46 -8.38
CA GLU A 24 -9.46 -0.16 -8.85
C GLU A 24 -9.06 0.35 -10.23
N VAL A 25 -8.76 1.65 -10.32
CA VAL A 25 -8.14 2.27 -11.50
C VAL A 25 -6.64 2.48 -11.28
N PRO A 26 -5.78 2.45 -12.33
CA PRO A 26 -4.37 2.74 -12.18
C PRO A 26 -4.10 4.03 -11.40
N MET A 27 -3.13 3.98 -10.49
CA MET A 27 -2.72 5.14 -9.71
C MET A 27 -1.96 6.13 -10.59
N SER A 28 -2.09 7.44 -10.31
CA SER A 28 -1.28 8.49 -10.92
C SER A 28 -0.32 9.14 -9.92
N LEU A 29 0.75 9.77 -10.42
CA LEU A 29 1.64 10.56 -9.56
C LEU A 29 0.92 11.79 -8.97
N ALA A 30 -0.01 12.39 -9.73
CA ALA A 30 -0.82 13.50 -9.27
C ALA A 30 -1.67 13.14 -8.05
N GLU A 31 -2.24 11.93 -8.05
CA GLU A 31 -2.96 11.40 -6.89
C GLU A 31 -2.09 11.28 -5.64
N LEU A 32 -0.83 10.81 -5.78
CA LEU A 32 0.10 10.75 -4.65
C LEU A 32 0.42 12.16 -4.11
N ARG A 33 0.54 13.17 -5.00
CA ARG A 33 0.78 14.57 -4.58
C ARG A 33 -0.38 15.12 -3.78
N GLU A 34 -1.61 14.92 -4.29
CA GLU A 34 -2.82 15.35 -3.60
C GLU A 34 -2.97 14.67 -2.24
N SER A 35 -2.65 13.37 -2.16
CA SER A 35 -2.63 12.64 -0.89
C SER A 35 -1.56 13.18 0.07
N ALA A 36 -0.34 13.44 -0.41
CA ALA A 36 0.73 14.01 0.40
C ALA A 36 0.36 15.40 0.94
N ARG A 37 -0.27 16.23 0.11
CA ARG A 37 -0.79 17.55 0.52
C ARG A 37 -1.84 17.43 1.62
N ARG A 38 -2.81 16.51 1.49
CA ARG A 38 -3.82 16.28 2.53
C ARG A 38 -3.21 15.78 3.84
N VAL A 39 -2.25 14.86 3.77
CA VAL A 39 -1.63 14.25 4.95
C VAL A 39 -0.68 15.19 5.68
N LEU A 40 0.09 16.01 4.94
CA LEU A 40 1.13 16.88 5.52
C LEU A 40 0.66 18.32 5.72
N GLY A 41 -0.45 18.72 5.09
CA GLY A 41 -0.96 20.10 5.11
C GLY A 41 -0.15 21.09 4.27
N VAL A 42 0.86 20.62 3.53
CA VAL A 42 1.75 21.43 2.70
C VAL A 42 2.00 20.76 1.35
N ASP A 43 2.30 21.54 0.32
CA ASP A 43 2.71 21.00 -0.98
C ASP A 43 4.14 20.45 -0.90
N VAL A 44 4.32 19.19 -1.28
CA VAL A 44 5.64 18.54 -1.35
C VAL A 44 6.08 18.44 -2.81
N PRO A 45 7.21 19.06 -3.19
CA PRO A 45 7.68 19.05 -4.57
C PRO A 45 8.30 17.68 -4.95
N PHE A 46 7.44 16.83 -5.50
CA PHE A 46 7.72 15.65 -6.32
C PHE A 46 8.27 15.88 -7.72
N GLU A 47 8.94 14.93 -8.38
CA GLU A 47 8.92 14.78 -9.85
C GLU A 47 8.80 13.29 -10.22
N GLU A 48 8.52 12.99 -11.49
CA GLU A 48 8.65 11.60 -11.96
C GLU A 48 10.10 11.13 -11.80
N PRO A 49 10.33 9.85 -11.43
CA PRO A 49 11.68 9.34 -11.32
C PRO A 49 12.42 9.44 -12.67
N LYS A 50 13.66 9.91 -12.65
CA LYS A 50 14.47 10.16 -13.86
C LYS A 50 15.26 8.93 -14.35
N GLY A 51 15.20 7.83 -13.59
CA GLY A 51 15.91 6.59 -13.89
C GLY A 51 15.19 5.69 -14.90
N PRO A 52 15.80 4.57 -15.32
CA PRO A 52 15.14 3.58 -16.16
C PRO A 52 13.92 2.96 -15.45
N GLY A 53 12.80 2.84 -16.16
CA GLY A 53 11.58 2.22 -15.66
C GLY A 53 11.64 0.68 -15.66
N PRO A 54 10.55 0.00 -15.21
CA PRO A 54 9.28 0.56 -14.77
C PRO A 54 9.33 1.12 -13.33
N HIS A 55 8.68 2.26 -13.09
CA HIS A 55 8.51 2.82 -11.75
C HIS A 55 7.26 2.24 -11.08
N ALA A 56 7.40 1.76 -9.85
CA ALA A 56 6.28 1.21 -9.11
C ALA A 56 5.33 2.34 -8.69
N LEU A 57 4.12 2.33 -9.27
CA LEU A 57 2.98 3.16 -8.89
C LEU A 57 1.83 2.23 -8.54
N ARG A 58 1.50 2.15 -7.25
CA ARG A 58 0.47 1.23 -6.75
C ARG A 58 -0.34 1.88 -5.65
N ARG A 59 -1.67 1.85 -5.83
CA ARG A 59 -2.63 2.06 -4.74
C ARG A 59 -2.85 0.73 -4.03
N ILE A 60 -2.89 0.76 -2.69
CA ILE A 60 -3.27 -0.40 -1.87
C ILE A 60 -4.60 -0.08 -1.19
N ASN A 61 -5.68 -0.65 -1.73
CA ASN A 61 -7.02 -0.55 -1.17
C ASN A 61 -7.31 -1.67 -0.18
N GLY A 62 -8.28 -1.45 0.71
CA GLY A 62 -8.89 -2.54 1.48
C GLY A 62 -7.90 -3.26 2.39
N GLN A 63 -7.23 -2.52 3.27
CA GLN A 63 -6.47 -3.05 4.41
C GLN A 63 -7.46 -3.78 5.34
N ASN A 64 -7.84 -4.99 4.95
CA ASN A 64 -8.83 -5.80 5.63
C ASN A 64 -8.10 -6.66 6.66
N THR A 65 -8.46 -6.49 7.92
CA THR A 65 -8.13 -7.47 8.95
C THR A 65 -9.27 -8.49 8.98
N ARG A 66 -9.03 -9.68 8.43
CA ARG A 66 -10.02 -10.77 8.41
C ARG A 66 -9.35 -12.06 8.84
N HIS A 67 -10.05 -12.84 9.65
CA HIS A 67 -9.64 -14.16 10.09
C HIS A 67 -10.76 -15.15 9.77
N ALA A 68 -10.40 -16.32 9.27
CA ALA A 68 -11.34 -17.42 9.11
C ALA A 68 -11.80 -17.88 10.50
N GLU A 69 -13.11 -18.02 10.68
CA GLU A 69 -13.68 -18.54 11.94
C GLU A 69 -13.15 -19.95 12.26
N ARG A 70 -12.86 -20.76 11.22
CA ARG A 70 -12.32 -22.11 11.35
C ARG A 70 -11.27 -22.38 10.28
N TYR A 71 -10.11 -22.90 10.69
CA TYR A 71 -9.00 -23.19 9.78
C TYR A 71 -9.06 -24.61 9.19
N ARG A 72 -10.09 -25.38 9.56
CA ARG A 72 -10.30 -26.75 9.09
C ARG A 72 -11.78 -27.07 9.01
N VAL A 73 -12.18 -27.70 7.90
CA VAL A 73 -13.49 -28.33 7.74
C VAL A 73 -13.27 -29.74 7.18
N GLY A 74 -13.49 -30.76 8.01
CA GLY A 74 -13.24 -32.16 7.65
C GLY A 74 -11.76 -32.45 7.35
N ARG A 75 -11.45 -32.71 6.07
CA ARG A 75 -10.08 -32.97 5.57
C ARG A 75 -9.47 -31.76 4.84
N VAL A 76 -10.17 -30.63 4.80
CA VAL A 76 -9.69 -29.39 4.16
C VAL A 76 -9.14 -28.44 5.22
N LEU A 77 -7.97 -27.86 4.96
CA LEU A 77 -7.30 -26.89 5.84
C LEU A 77 -7.08 -25.56 5.11
N LEU A 78 -7.13 -24.44 5.86
CA LEU A 78 -6.79 -23.09 5.39
C LEU A 78 -5.47 -22.63 6.02
N LEU A 79 -4.67 -21.92 5.23
CA LEU A 79 -3.30 -21.51 5.55
C LEU A 79 -3.03 -20.13 4.95
N GLY A 80 -2.15 -19.33 5.58
CA GLY A 80 -1.71 -18.03 5.04
C GLY A 80 -2.86 -17.07 4.75
N ASP A 81 -2.80 -16.35 3.62
CA ASP A 81 -3.81 -15.35 3.23
C ASP A 81 -5.23 -15.93 3.07
N ALA A 82 -5.35 -17.25 2.87
CA ALA A 82 -6.65 -17.93 2.84
C ALA A 82 -7.27 -18.08 4.24
N ALA A 83 -6.45 -18.08 5.29
CA ALA A 83 -6.88 -18.17 6.69
C ALA A 83 -6.97 -16.80 7.37
N HIS A 84 -6.05 -15.89 7.05
CA HIS A 84 -6.04 -14.55 7.65
C HIS A 84 -5.34 -13.52 6.78
N VAL A 85 -5.90 -12.32 6.74
CA VAL A 85 -5.30 -11.14 6.08
C VAL A 85 -5.22 -10.02 7.12
N HIS A 86 -4.14 -9.27 7.13
CA HIS A 86 -3.94 -8.11 8.00
C HIS A 86 -3.49 -6.93 7.18
N SER A 87 -3.55 -5.74 7.78
CA SER A 87 -2.84 -4.59 7.24
C SER A 87 -1.36 -4.91 7.03
N ALA A 88 -0.80 -4.56 5.87
CA ALA A 88 0.62 -4.73 5.57
C ALA A 88 1.54 -3.84 6.43
N MET A 89 0.95 -2.95 7.25
CA MET A 89 1.66 -2.13 8.22
C MET A 89 2.05 -2.97 9.43
N GLY A 90 3.29 -3.47 9.40
CA GLY A 90 3.86 -4.34 10.42
C GLY A 90 3.92 -5.77 9.93
N ALA A 91 5.00 -6.09 9.22
CA ALA A 91 5.38 -7.47 8.94
C ALA A 91 5.37 -8.23 10.27
N ARG A 92 4.36 -9.07 10.48
CA ARG A 92 4.45 -10.15 11.46
C ARG A 92 4.91 -11.37 10.69
N ALA A 93 6.18 -11.71 10.90
CA ALA A 93 6.71 -13.04 10.62
C ALA A 93 6.02 -14.08 11.51
#